data_AF-A0A553L1X2-F1
#
_entry.id   AF-A0A553L1X2-F1
#
_cell.length_a   1.000
_cell.length_b   1.000
_cell.length_c   1.000
_cell.angle_alpha   90.00
_cell.angle_beta   90.00
_cell.angle_gamma   90.00
#
_symmetry.space_group_name_H-M   'P 1'
#
loop_
_entity.id
_entity.type
_entity.pdbx_description
1 polymer ?
#
loop_
_entity_poly.entity_id
_entity_poly.type
_entity_poly.pdbx_seq_one_letter_code
_entity_poly.pdbx_strand_id
1 'polypeptide(L)'
;MAVENSFESTKAIIFGCGEAGLAAKRNLEESYEFVAFCDNSDAKIGRTIEGLKVLSADQLIDTDNKIVILIASEYSEQIYNQLTTQLKLDAKRVRYLSAKDIKHFSIGHSSASRLASNEVLLLVSESLLTARITHYVDAGTLLGIIRDNALIPWDDDLDLAVSHHDVKALQELFPFICKKLEASTNTAWCVDTQLSEREFYNVPAGAIRAFKLRTAQPSLTLPMVDFFVKYVGDDWMDYTLSSRGFRMPSKHIQETQVTQYMGGTIQIPGHVESYLDRHYGDWRTPDPTWNLSQLKNAAVFEGNS
;
A
#
# COMPACT_ATOMS: atom_id res chain seq x y z
N MET A 1 -19.45 -7.93 -20.92
CA MET A 1 -20.88 -7.77 -20.52
C MET A 1 -20.89 -7.48 -19.03
N ALA A 2 -21.21 -6.25 -18.65
CA ALA A 2 -21.31 -5.86 -17.25
C ALA A 2 -22.59 -6.48 -16.66
N VAL A 3 -22.46 -7.24 -15.58
CA VAL A 3 -23.61 -7.67 -14.78
C VAL A 3 -24.01 -6.47 -13.94
N GLU A 4 -25.17 -5.87 -14.26
CA GLU A 4 -25.81 -4.85 -13.43
C GLU A 4 -26.03 -5.41 -12.02
N ASN A 5 -25.38 -4.78 -11.05
CA ASN A 5 -25.21 -5.28 -9.69
C ASN A 5 -26.17 -4.57 -8.71
N SER A 6 -27.45 -4.43 -9.07
CA SER A 6 -28.43 -3.61 -8.33
C SER A 6 -29.08 -4.34 -7.14
N PHE A 7 -28.28 -5.02 -6.33
CA PHE A 7 -28.74 -5.50 -5.02
C PHE A 7 -28.50 -4.39 -3.98
N GLU A 8 -29.49 -3.51 -3.77
CA GLU A 8 -29.40 -2.48 -2.73
C GLU A 8 -29.78 -3.09 -1.38
N SER A 9 -28.78 -3.35 -0.56
CA SER A 9 -28.97 -3.75 0.83
C SER A 9 -28.12 -2.86 1.73
N THR A 10 -28.73 -2.40 2.81
CA THR A 10 -28.05 -1.62 3.85
C THR A 10 -27.46 -2.51 4.94
N LYS A 11 -27.70 -3.83 4.92
CA LYS A 11 -27.18 -4.77 5.93
C LYS A 11 -26.16 -5.74 5.35
N ALA A 12 -25.03 -5.90 6.02
CA ALA A 12 -23.94 -6.73 5.54
C ALA A 12 -23.36 -7.68 6.59
N ILE A 13 -22.82 -8.80 6.12
CA ILE A 13 -21.95 -9.71 6.85
C ILE A 13 -20.57 -9.67 6.17
N ILE A 14 -19.51 -9.55 6.98
CA ILE A 14 -18.14 -9.58 6.46
C ILE A 14 -17.60 -11.00 6.59
N PHE A 15 -17.25 -11.61 5.46
CA PHE A 15 -16.58 -12.92 5.43
C PHE A 15 -15.06 -12.71 5.51
N GLY A 16 -14.49 -13.12 6.64
CA GLY A 16 -13.13 -12.87 7.08
C GLY A 16 -13.14 -11.91 8.27
N CYS A 17 -12.65 -12.35 9.43
CA CYS A 17 -12.55 -11.50 10.64
C CYS A 17 -11.09 -11.26 11.07
N GLY A 18 -10.15 -11.35 10.13
CA GLY A 18 -8.76 -10.89 10.29
C GLY A 18 -8.63 -9.39 10.04
N GLU A 19 -7.40 -8.90 9.82
CA GLU A 19 -7.14 -7.47 9.61
C GLU A 19 -7.92 -6.86 8.45
N ALA A 20 -8.02 -7.57 7.33
CA ALA A 20 -8.80 -7.16 6.16
C ALA A 20 -10.30 -7.01 6.47
N GLY A 21 -10.85 -7.90 7.30
CA GLY A 21 -12.25 -7.86 7.73
C GLY A 21 -12.54 -6.73 8.70
N LEU A 22 -11.63 -6.49 9.64
CA LEU A 22 -11.71 -5.36 10.56
C LEU A 22 -11.59 -4.02 9.81
N ALA A 23 -10.70 -3.95 8.82
CA ALA A 23 -10.58 -2.82 7.92
C ALA A 23 -11.86 -2.59 7.12
N ALA A 24 -12.41 -3.64 6.49
CA ALA A 24 -13.69 -3.58 5.77
C ALA A 24 -14.83 -3.06 6.64
N LYS A 25 -14.93 -3.51 7.89
CA LYS A 25 -15.95 -3.04 8.84
C LYS A 25 -15.88 -1.54 9.04
N ARG A 26 -14.68 -0.99 9.20
CA ARG A 26 -14.47 0.45 9.39
C ARG A 26 -14.71 1.23 8.09
N ASN A 27 -14.10 0.79 6.99
CA ASN A 27 -14.11 1.52 5.72
C ASN A 27 -15.49 1.62 5.07
N LEU A 28 -16.40 0.71 5.43
CA LEU A 28 -17.72 0.59 4.83
C LEU A 28 -18.86 0.84 5.84
N GLU A 29 -18.57 1.35 7.04
CA GLU A 29 -19.58 1.58 8.08
C GLU A 29 -20.63 2.62 7.71
N GLU A 30 -20.28 3.60 6.87
CA GLU A 30 -21.24 4.57 6.32
C GLU A 30 -22.16 3.94 5.25
N SER A 31 -21.72 2.85 4.61
CA SER A 31 -22.45 2.17 3.54
C SER A 31 -23.31 1.01 4.04
N TYR A 32 -22.93 0.36 5.14
CA TYR A 32 -23.60 -0.83 5.64
C TYR A 32 -23.71 -0.85 7.18
N GLU A 33 -24.87 -1.29 7.66
CA GLU A 33 -25.06 -1.82 9.01
C GLU A 33 -24.54 -3.26 9.06
N PHE A 34 -23.40 -3.45 9.72
CA PHE A 34 -22.82 -4.78 9.89
C PHE A 34 -23.51 -5.56 11.01
N VAL A 35 -24.02 -6.75 10.67
CA VAL A 35 -24.78 -7.60 11.62
C VAL A 35 -23.98 -8.77 12.17
N ALA A 36 -22.94 -9.22 11.45
CA ALA A 36 -22.06 -10.30 11.87
C ALA A 36 -20.74 -10.31 11.09
N PHE A 37 -19.75 -11.02 11.64
CA PHE A 37 -18.64 -11.57 10.86
C PHE A 37 -18.95 -13.02 10.49
N CYS A 38 -18.24 -13.55 9.49
CA CYS A 38 -18.19 -14.96 9.18
C CYS A 38 -16.73 -15.39 8.96
N ASP A 39 -16.32 -16.57 9.41
CA ASP A 39 -14.97 -17.10 9.17
C ASP A 39 -15.03 -18.64 9.15
N ASN A 40 -14.14 -19.28 8.40
CA ASN A 40 -14.03 -20.74 8.33
C ASN A 40 -13.17 -21.32 9.47
N SER A 41 -12.52 -20.47 10.28
CA SER A 41 -11.71 -20.91 11.40
C SER A 41 -12.56 -21.27 12.62
N ASP A 42 -12.59 -22.56 12.97
CA ASP A 42 -13.24 -23.06 14.21
C ASP A 42 -12.81 -22.30 15.47
N ALA A 43 -11.54 -21.88 15.51
CA ALA A 43 -11.02 -21.10 16.63
C ALA A 43 -11.72 -19.75 16.78
N LYS A 44 -12.25 -19.17 15.70
CA LYS A 44 -12.90 -17.86 15.69
C LYS A 44 -14.42 -17.93 15.73
N ILE A 45 -15.02 -18.99 15.16
CA ILE A 45 -16.48 -19.19 15.12
C ILE A 45 -17.06 -19.12 16.55
N GLY A 46 -18.18 -18.42 16.69
CA GLY A 46 -18.88 -18.22 17.96
C GLY A 46 -18.31 -17.12 18.85
N ARG A 47 -17.10 -16.60 18.57
CA ARG A 47 -16.55 -15.44 19.29
C ARG A 47 -17.30 -14.16 18.93
N THR A 48 -17.10 -13.13 19.74
CA THR A 48 -17.50 -11.76 19.43
C THR A 48 -16.27 -10.93 19.14
N ILE A 49 -16.24 -10.28 17.98
CA ILE A 49 -15.16 -9.40 17.53
C ILE A 49 -15.79 -8.06 17.16
N GLU A 50 -15.29 -6.96 17.72
CA GLU A 50 -15.83 -5.61 17.46
C GLU A 50 -17.36 -5.51 17.69
N GLY A 51 -17.86 -6.21 18.71
CA GLY A 51 -19.29 -6.26 19.05
C GLY A 51 -20.15 -7.17 18.14
N LEU A 52 -19.57 -7.79 17.11
CA LEU A 52 -20.28 -8.67 16.18
C LEU A 52 -19.94 -10.13 16.42
N LYS A 53 -20.95 -11.00 16.37
CA LYS A 53 -20.74 -12.45 16.46
C LYS A 53 -20.08 -12.97 15.19
N VAL A 54 -19.15 -13.91 15.32
CA VAL A 54 -18.55 -14.64 14.21
C VAL A 54 -19.37 -15.89 13.93
N LEU A 55 -19.97 -15.95 12.74
CA LEU A 55 -20.74 -17.08 12.24
C LEU A 55 -19.85 -18.07 11.49
N SER A 56 -20.25 -19.34 11.45
CA SER A 56 -19.72 -20.28 10.45
C SER A 56 -20.34 -19.99 9.07
N ALA A 57 -19.71 -20.51 8.01
CA ALA A 57 -20.25 -20.36 6.66
C ALA A 57 -21.64 -21.01 6.51
N ASP A 58 -21.89 -22.17 7.13
CA ASP A 58 -23.20 -22.85 7.08
C ASP A 58 -24.32 -22.00 7.71
N GLN A 59 -24.01 -21.25 8.76
CA GLN A 59 -24.99 -20.37 9.42
C GLN A 59 -25.46 -19.22 8.52
N LEU A 60 -24.76 -18.95 7.40
CA LEU A 60 -25.19 -17.94 6.42
C LEU A 60 -26.44 -18.38 5.65
N ILE A 61 -26.73 -19.68 5.57
CA ILE A 61 -27.92 -20.21 4.90
C ILE A 61 -29.19 -19.68 5.55
N ASP A 62 -29.18 -19.59 6.88
CA ASP A 62 -30.35 -19.18 7.68
C ASP A 62 -30.48 -17.65 7.85
N THR A 63 -29.57 -16.88 7.23
CA THR A 63 -29.61 -15.42 7.29
C THR A 63 -30.65 -14.83 6.33
N ASP A 64 -31.19 -13.65 6.68
CA ASP A 64 -32.09 -12.91 5.81
C ASP A 64 -31.49 -12.76 4.40
N ASN A 65 -32.24 -13.15 3.38
CA ASN A 65 -31.80 -13.15 1.99
C ASN A 65 -31.53 -11.74 1.44
N LYS A 66 -31.94 -10.70 2.16
CA LYS A 66 -31.60 -9.30 1.87
C LYS A 66 -30.21 -8.91 2.38
N ILE A 67 -29.58 -9.68 3.26
CA ILE A 67 -28.24 -9.35 3.76
C ILE A 67 -27.19 -9.71 2.71
N VAL A 68 -26.31 -8.75 2.41
CA VAL A 68 -25.16 -8.95 1.51
C VAL A 68 -23.97 -9.54 2.28
N ILE A 69 -23.19 -10.38 1.63
CA ILE A 69 -21.97 -10.99 2.16
C ILE A 69 -20.78 -10.38 1.43
N LEU A 70 -19.94 -9.66 2.16
CA LEU A 70 -18.75 -8.98 1.65
C LEU A 70 -17.51 -9.81 1.97
N ILE A 71 -16.77 -10.24 0.96
CA ILE A 71 -15.59 -11.09 1.16
C ILE A 71 -14.35 -10.23 1.41
N ALA A 72 -13.82 -10.29 2.64
CA ALA A 72 -12.64 -9.58 3.11
C ALA A 72 -11.51 -10.57 3.44
N SER A 73 -11.00 -11.26 2.43
CA SER A 73 -9.99 -12.32 2.59
C SER A 73 -9.11 -12.47 1.35
N GLU A 74 -7.86 -12.89 1.54
CA GLU A 74 -6.96 -13.30 0.46
C GLU A 74 -7.46 -14.56 -0.28
N TYR A 75 -8.25 -15.41 0.38
CA TYR A 75 -8.87 -16.62 -0.22
C TYR A 75 -10.22 -16.33 -0.89
N SER A 76 -10.36 -15.12 -1.46
CA SER A 76 -11.67 -14.60 -1.86
C SER A 76 -12.37 -15.47 -2.91
N GLU A 77 -11.63 -16.04 -3.87
CA GLU A 77 -12.17 -16.93 -4.89
C GLU A 77 -12.69 -18.26 -4.31
N GLN A 78 -11.94 -18.88 -3.40
CA GLN A 78 -12.34 -20.12 -2.74
C GLN A 78 -13.58 -19.92 -1.88
N ILE A 79 -13.63 -18.80 -1.15
CA ILE A 79 -14.79 -18.41 -0.33
C ILE A 79 -16.00 -18.16 -1.23
N TYR A 80 -15.86 -17.42 -2.33
CA TYR A 80 -16.96 -17.18 -3.25
C TYR A 80 -17.55 -18.49 -3.79
N ASN A 81 -16.69 -19.44 -4.17
CA ASN A 81 -17.12 -20.76 -4.63
C ASN A 81 -17.81 -21.58 -3.53
N GLN A 82 -17.30 -21.55 -2.29
CA GLN A 82 -17.94 -22.19 -1.14
C GLN A 82 -19.37 -21.66 -0.95
N LEU A 83 -19.53 -20.34 -0.92
CA LEU A 83 -20.81 -19.68 -0.68
C LEU A 83 -21.83 -19.95 -1.80
N THR A 84 -21.41 -19.83 -3.06
CA THR A 84 -22.33 -19.89 -4.22
C THR A 84 -22.56 -21.30 -4.75
N THR A 85 -21.54 -22.17 -4.71
CA THR A 85 -21.63 -23.51 -5.30
C THR A 85 -21.96 -24.57 -4.26
N GLN A 86 -21.29 -24.55 -3.11
CA GLN A 86 -21.47 -25.59 -2.08
C GLN A 86 -22.69 -25.29 -1.20
N LEU A 87 -22.79 -24.06 -0.69
CA LEU A 87 -23.89 -23.63 0.17
C LEU A 87 -25.09 -23.08 -0.63
N LYS A 88 -24.95 -22.93 -1.95
CA LYS A 88 -26.01 -22.51 -2.88
C LYS A 88 -26.67 -21.17 -2.50
N LEU A 89 -25.91 -20.25 -1.92
CA LEU A 89 -26.38 -18.88 -1.69
C LEU A 89 -26.52 -18.16 -3.03
N ASP A 90 -27.50 -17.26 -3.12
CA ASP A 90 -27.68 -16.41 -4.30
C ASP A 90 -26.40 -15.58 -4.54
N ALA A 91 -25.76 -15.78 -5.69
CA ALA A 91 -24.56 -15.09 -6.10
C ALA A 91 -24.70 -13.56 -6.08
N LYS A 92 -25.92 -13.02 -6.24
CA LYS A 92 -26.21 -11.58 -6.14
C LYS A 92 -26.00 -11.03 -4.73
N ARG A 93 -26.05 -11.89 -3.71
CA ARG A 93 -25.79 -11.54 -2.31
C ARG A 93 -24.31 -11.55 -1.97
N VAL A 94 -23.42 -12.06 -2.83
CA VAL A 94 -22.00 -12.23 -2.50
C VAL A 94 -21.16 -11.25 -3.32
N ARG A 95 -20.35 -10.43 -2.64
CA ARG A 95 -19.52 -9.39 -3.27
C ARG A 95 -18.06 -9.50 -2.86
N TYR A 96 -17.18 -9.35 -3.84
CA TYR A 96 -15.77 -9.08 -3.60
C TYR A 96 -15.60 -7.65 -3.10
N LEU A 97 -14.74 -7.48 -2.11
CA LEU A 97 -14.27 -6.17 -1.71
C LEU A 97 -13.05 -5.76 -2.55
N SER A 98 -12.97 -4.47 -2.86
CA SER A 98 -11.78 -3.92 -3.50
C SER A 98 -10.62 -3.85 -2.51
N ALA A 99 -9.39 -3.71 -3.01
CA ALA A 99 -8.22 -3.51 -2.15
C ALA A 99 -8.40 -2.30 -1.21
N LYS A 100 -9.06 -1.23 -1.69
CA LYS A 100 -9.37 -0.05 -0.89
C LYS A 100 -10.26 -0.37 0.30
N ASP A 101 -11.27 -1.21 0.10
CA ASP A 101 -12.25 -1.54 1.15
C ASP A 101 -11.60 -2.33 2.29
N ILE A 102 -10.56 -3.12 2.01
CA ILE A 102 -9.88 -3.96 3.01
C ILE A 102 -8.56 -3.39 3.54
N LYS A 103 -8.13 -2.21 3.06
CA LYS A 103 -6.90 -1.54 3.52
C LYS A 103 -7.05 -1.00 4.94
N HIS A 104 -6.05 -1.26 5.79
CA HIS A 104 -6.07 -0.89 7.20
C HIS A 104 -5.82 0.61 7.45
N PHE A 105 -5.12 1.28 6.54
CA PHE A 105 -4.77 2.69 6.57
C PHE A 105 -4.90 3.28 5.15
N SER A 106 -5.26 4.56 5.08
CA SER A 106 -5.03 5.41 3.91
C SER A 106 -4.73 6.82 4.38
N ILE A 107 -3.89 7.54 3.63
CA ILE A 107 -3.44 8.89 3.99
C ILE A 107 -4.63 9.83 4.21
N GLY A 108 -5.64 9.73 3.35
CA GLY A 108 -6.84 10.57 3.36
C GLY A 108 -7.92 10.17 4.37
N HIS A 109 -7.76 9.05 5.09
CA HIS A 109 -8.79 8.53 6.00
C HIS A 109 -9.23 9.54 7.07
N SER A 110 -8.31 10.36 7.57
CA SER A 110 -8.63 11.42 8.52
C SER A 110 -7.67 12.61 8.39
N SER A 111 -8.04 13.77 8.96
CA SER A 111 -7.11 14.90 9.06
C SER A 111 -5.86 14.55 9.87
N ALA A 112 -5.98 13.68 10.88
CA ALA A 112 -4.84 13.21 11.66
C ALA A 112 -3.91 12.32 10.81
N SER A 113 -4.48 11.41 10.01
CA SER A 113 -3.71 10.55 9.07
C SER A 113 -2.93 11.39 8.06
N ARG A 114 -3.57 12.41 7.47
CA ARG A 114 -2.92 13.33 6.53
C ARG A 114 -1.78 14.10 7.20
N LEU A 115 -2.03 14.67 8.39
CA LEU A 115 -1.02 15.44 9.11
C LEU A 115 0.18 14.55 9.47
N ALA A 116 -0.08 13.40 10.08
CA ALA A 116 0.97 12.47 10.48
C ALA A 116 1.77 11.95 9.28
N SER A 117 1.12 11.71 8.14
CA SER A 117 1.85 11.29 6.92
C SER A 117 2.80 12.37 6.40
N ASN A 118 2.39 13.64 6.44
CA ASN A 118 3.27 14.74 6.07
C ASN A 118 4.42 14.91 7.09
N GLU A 119 4.14 14.81 8.39
CA GLU A 119 5.16 14.88 9.44
C GLU A 119 6.21 13.76 9.30
N VAL A 120 5.76 12.52 9.07
CA VAL A 120 6.63 11.37 8.81
C VAL A 120 7.48 11.60 7.56
N LEU A 121 6.89 12.02 6.44
CA LEU A 121 7.62 12.31 5.21
C LEU A 121 8.70 13.37 5.43
N LEU A 122 8.37 14.47 6.08
CA LEU A 122 9.30 15.58 6.31
C LEU A 122 10.42 15.18 7.26
N LEU A 123 10.13 14.46 8.34
CA LEU A 123 11.12 13.99 9.30
C LEU A 123 12.11 13.01 8.66
N VAL A 124 11.61 12.07 7.86
CA VAL A 124 12.45 11.12 7.11
C VAL A 124 13.29 11.88 6.09
N SER A 125 12.69 12.74 5.27
CA SER A 125 13.40 13.52 4.24
C SER A 125 14.50 14.39 4.85
N GLU A 126 14.23 15.10 5.95
CA GLU A 126 15.23 15.91 6.67
C GLU A 126 16.37 15.04 7.19
N SER A 127 16.07 13.86 7.72
CA SER A 127 17.08 12.93 8.25
C SER A 127 18.00 12.41 7.14
N LEU A 128 17.45 12.08 5.97
CA LEU A 128 18.23 11.66 4.81
C LEU A 128 19.10 12.79 4.25
N LEU A 129 18.54 14.00 4.12
CA LEU A 129 19.29 15.20 3.69
C LEU A 129 20.46 15.51 4.63
N THR A 130 20.20 15.48 5.95
CA THR A 130 21.22 15.74 6.97
C THR A 130 22.36 14.72 6.92
N ALA A 131 22.01 13.44 6.71
CA ALA A 131 22.97 12.36 6.56
C ALA A 131 23.63 12.29 5.17
N ARG A 132 23.24 13.18 4.24
CA ARG A 132 23.71 13.23 2.85
C ARG A 132 23.50 11.90 2.09
N ILE A 133 22.39 11.23 2.37
CA ILE A 133 21.95 10.06 1.60
C ILE A 133 21.42 10.55 0.26
N THR A 134 21.88 9.96 -0.84
CA THR A 134 21.37 10.26 -2.18
C THR A 134 19.98 9.65 -2.34
N HIS A 135 18.94 10.48 -2.34
CA HIS A 135 17.56 10.04 -2.35
C HIS A 135 16.64 10.99 -3.12
N TYR A 136 15.40 10.57 -3.32
CA TYR A 136 14.29 11.46 -3.71
C TYR A 136 12.96 10.84 -3.30
N VAL A 137 11.92 11.65 -3.14
CA VAL A 137 10.54 11.18 -2.97
C VAL A 137 10.07 10.54 -4.29
N ASP A 138 9.53 9.33 -4.25
CA ASP A 138 9.25 8.49 -5.42
C ASP A 138 7.75 8.17 -5.58
N ALA A 139 7.41 7.46 -6.67
CA ALA A 139 6.12 6.83 -6.94
C ALA A 139 4.88 7.69 -6.63
N GLY A 140 3.87 7.14 -5.92
CA GLY A 140 2.60 7.81 -5.66
C GLY A 140 2.78 9.08 -4.81
N THR A 141 3.75 9.04 -3.90
CA THR A 141 4.12 10.18 -3.06
C THR A 141 4.63 11.35 -3.90
N LEU A 142 5.56 11.11 -4.82
CA LEU A 142 6.07 12.13 -5.74
C LEU A 142 4.96 12.65 -6.66
N LEU A 143 4.17 11.75 -7.23
CA LEU A 143 3.09 12.09 -8.14
C LEU A 143 2.10 13.07 -7.48
N GLY A 144 1.63 12.75 -6.28
CA GLY A 144 0.74 13.63 -5.54
C GLY A 144 1.37 14.99 -5.28
N ILE A 145 2.61 15.03 -4.79
CA ILE A 145 3.29 16.29 -4.47
C ILE A 145 3.46 17.16 -5.71
N ILE A 146 3.87 16.61 -6.84
CA ILE A 146 4.12 17.39 -8.05
C ILE A 146 2.82 17.83 -8.73
N ARG A 147 1.80 16.97 -8.75
CA ARG A 147 0.53 17.27 -9.42
C ARG A 147 -0.39 18.16 -8.58
N ASP A 148 -0.57 17.80 -7.31
CA ASP A 148 -1.61 18.33 -6.46
C ASP A 148 -1.07 19.15 -5.28
N ASN A 149 0.27 19.22 -5.13
CA ASN A 149 0.93 19.77 -3.93
C ASN A 149 0.40 19.14 -2.63
N ALA A 150 0.08 17.84 -2.69
CA ALA A 150 -0.49 17.06 -1.61
C ALA A 150 -0.21 15.57 -1.77
N LEU A 151 -0.19 14.82 -0.68
CA LEU A 151 -0.18 13.36 -0.74
C LEU A 151 -1.50 12.81 -1.30
N ILE A 152 -1.44 11.71 -2.05
CA ILE A 152 -2.62 11.08 -2.65
C ILE A 152 -3.52 10.49 -1.54
N PRO A 153 -4.80 10.87 -1.44
CA PRO A 153 -5.63 10.50 -0.28
C PRO A 153 -5.93 9.00 -0.14
N TRP A 154 -5.88 8.23 -1.20
CA TRP A 154 -6.20 6.79 -1.18
C TRP A 154 -4.96 5.88 -1.14
N ASP A 155 -3.76 6.46 -1.14
CA ASP A 155 -2.52 5.72 -0.92
C ASP A 155 -2.36 5.37 0.57
N ASP A 156 -1.57 4.34 0.87
CA ASP A 156 -1.36 3.77 2.20
C ASP A 156 0.10 3.79 2.66
N ASP A 157 1.01 4.27 1.81
CA ASP A 157 2.44 4.33 2.04
C ASP A 157 3.03 5.68 1.61
N LEU A 158 4.29 5.88 2.02
CA LEU A 158 5.15 6.94 1.57
C LEU A 158 6.35 6.32 0.86
N ASP A 159 6.65 6.79 -0.34
CA ASP A 159 7.66 6.20 -1.20
C ASP A 159 8.89 7.12 -1.31
N LEU A 160 10.07 6.57 -1.07
CA LEU A 160 11.35 7.21 -1.35
C LEU A 160 12.23 6.28 -2.17
N ALA A 161 13.01 6.86 -3.08
CA ALA A 161 14.10 6.19 -3.76
C ALA A 161 15.42 6.51 -3.07
N VAL A 162 16.33 5.53 -3.00
CA VAL A 162 17.68 5.71 -2.45
C VAL A 162 18.72 5.08 -3.37
N SER A 163 19.91 5.68 -3.46
CA SER A 163 21.00 5.11 -4.25
C SER A 163 21.57 3.84 -3.60
N HIS A 164 21.85 2.81 -4.40
CA HIS A 164 22.51 1.60 -3.92
C HIS A 164 23.88 1.86 -3.25
N HIS A 165 24.56 2.95 -3.60
CA HIS A 165 25.82 3.36 -2.97
C HIS A 165 25.66 3.72 -1.49
N ASP A 166 24.48 4.19 -1.08
CA ASP A 166 24.21 4.67 0.28
C ASP A 166 23.44 3.66 1.14
N VAL A 167 23.17 2.45 0.64
CA VAL A 167 22.42 1.40 1.35
C VAL A 167 23.00 1.11 2.73
N LYS A 168 24.33 0.99 2.84
CA LYS A 168 24.98 0.74 4.13
C LYS A 168 24.83 1.92 5.09
N ALA A 169 25.03 3.15 4.61
CA ALA A 169 24.87 4.35 5.41
C ALA A 169 23.41 4.51 5.88
N LEU A 170 22.44 4.18 5.03
CA LEU A 170 21.03 4.17 5.38
C LEU A 170 20.71 3.13 6.45
N GLN A 171 21.27 1.92 6.36
CA GLN A 171 21.10 0.89 7.39
C GLN A 171 21.62 1.35 8.77
N GLU A 172 22.77 2.02 8.79
CA GLU A 172 23.35 2.60 10.00
C GLU A 172 22.52 3.79 10.54
N LEU A 173 21.80 4.50 9.66
CA LEU A 173 20.94 5.64 10.00
C LEU A 173 19.57 5.23 10.56
N PHE A 174 19.03 4.07 10.19
CA PHE A 174 17.69 3.65 10.60
C PHE A 174 17.43 3.70 12.12
N PRO A 175 18.33 3.25 13.02
CA PRO A 175 18.09 3.35 14.46
C PRO A 175 17.81 4.79 14.91
N PHE A 176 18.48 5.78 14.31
CA PHE A 176 18.25 7.19 14.58
C PHE A 176 16.90 7.67 14.03
N ILE A 177 16.54 7.30 12.79
CA ILE A 177 15.25 7.63 12.19
C ILE A 177 14.11 7.02 13.02
N CYS A 178 14.18 5.73 13.36
CA CYS A 178 13.18 5.05 14.18
C CYS A 178 12.99 5.74 15.53
N LYS A 179 14.08 6.15 16.20
CA LYS A 179 14.00 6.86 17.48
C LYS A 179 13.34 8.24 17.34
N LYS A 180 13.64 8.98 16.28
CA LYS A 180 12.98 10.26 15.98
C LYS A 180 11.49 10.08 15.71
N LEU A 181 11.14 9.09 14.90
CA LEU A 181 9.74 8.76 14.61
C LEU A 181 9.00 8.33 15.87
N GLU A 182 9.58 7.45 16.69
CA GLU A 182 8.98 7.03 17.95
C GLU A 182 8.72 8.20 18.90
N ALA A 183 9.66 9.15 19.00
CA ALA A 183 9.47 10.36 19.79
C ALA A 183 8.33 11.25 19.25
N SER A 184 8.12 11.28 17.93
CA SER A 184 7.08 12.10 17.29
C SER A 184 5.70 11.42 17.27
N THR A 185 5.66 10.09 17.13
CA THR A 185 4.43 9.34 16.91
C THR A 185 4.01 8.50 18.12
N ASN A 186 4.82 8.49 19.18
CA ASN A 186 4.61 7.70 20.40
C ASN A 186 4.35 6.21 20.10
N THR A 187 5.03 5.67 19.08
CA THR A 187 4.88 4.30 18.58
C THR A 187 6.23 3.79 18.13
N ALA A 188 6.62 2.57 18.51
CA ALA A 188 7.87 1.98 18.06
C ALA A 188 7.84 1.67 16.56
N TRP A 189 8.96 1.85 15.88
CA TRP A 189 9.13 1.57 14.45
C TRP A 189 10.18 0.49 14.20
N CYS A 190 9.96 -0.34 13.19
CA CYS A 190 10.89 -1.36 12.75
C CYS A 190 11.13 -1.29 11.24
N VAL A 191 12.23 -1.87 10.80
CA VAL A 191 12.66 -1.88 9.40
C VAL A 191 12.72 -3.30 8.91
N ASP A 192 12.02 -3.61 7.84
CA ASP A 192 12.22 -4.84 7.08
C ASP A 192 13.14 -4.58 5.89
N THR A 193 13.97 -5.56 5.57
CA THR A 193 14.82 -5.53 4.37
C THR A 193 14.26 -6.51 3.34
N GLN A 194 14.12 -6.06 2.10
CA GLN A 194 13.69 -6.89 0.97
C GLN A 194 14.84 -7.10 0.00
N LEU A 195 15.03 -8.35 -0.43
CA LEU A 195 16.05 -8.73 -1.41
C LEU A 195 15.44 -8.92 -2.79
N SER A 196 16.24 -8.66 -3.83
CA SER A 196 15.94 -9.03 -5.19
C SER A 196 16.21 -10.52 -5.38
N GLU A 197 15.20 -11.29 -5.79
CA GLU A 197 15.38 -12.72 -6.06
C GLU A 197 16.13 -12.99 -7.36
N ARG A 198 16.16 -12.00 -8.26
CA ARG A 198 16.73 -12.11 -9.60
C ARG A 198 17.64 -10.94 -9.91
N GLU A 199 18.57 -11.18 -10.81
CA GLU A 199 19.32 -10.12 -11.46
C GLU A 199 18.40 -9.36 -12.43
N PHE A 200 18.55 -8.05 -12.47
CA PHE A 200 17.91 -7.21 -13.48
C PHE A 200 18.84 -6.05 -13.82
N TYR A 201 19.59 -6.22 -14.91
CA TYR A 201 20.59 -5.26 -15.36
C TYR A 201 21.56 -4.87 -14.24
N ASN A 202 21.55 -3.61 -13.77
CA ASN A 202 22.43 -3.14 -12.70
C ASN A 202 22.07 -3.70 -11.31
N VAL A 203 20.92 -4.37 -11.15
CA VAL A 203 20.48 -4.98 -9.89
C VAL A 203 21.01 -6.40 -9.80
N PRO A 204 21.94 -6.73 -8.88
CA PRO A 204 22.42 -8.10 -8.71
C PRO A 204 21.35 -8.99 -8.05
N ALA A 205 21.39 -10.29 -8.33
CA ALA A 205 20.60 -11.27 -7.58
C ALA A 205 21.03 -11.29 -6.10
N GLY A 206 20.06 -11.38 -5.19
CA GLY A 206 20.27 -11.33 -3.74
C GLY A 206 20.56 -9.95 -3.16
N ALA A 207 20.61 -8.90 -4.00
CA ALA A 207 20.90 -7.55 -3.55
C ALA A 207 19.68 -6.91 -2.84
N ILE A 208 19.91 -5.94 -1.95
CA ILE A 208 18.81 -5.25 -1.25
C ILE A 208 18.05 -4.38 -2.24
N ARG A 209 16.77 -4.70 -2.48
CA ARG A 209 15.91 -3.92 -3.39
C ARG A 209 15.05 -2.88 -2.69
N ALA A 210 14.73 -3.11 -1.42
CA ALA A 210 13.95 -2.14 -0.65
C ALA A 210 14.15 -2.29 0.86
N PHE A 211 13.87 -1.20 1.59
CA PHE A 211 13.58 -1.22 3.02
C PHE A 211 12.13 -0.80 3.25
N LYS A 212 11.45 -1.44 4.20
CA LYS A 212 10.11 -1.04 4.64
C LYS A 212 10.17 -0.61 6.09
N LEU A 213 9.97 0.67 6.35
CA LEU A 213 9.88 1.23 7.69
C LEU A 213 8.41 1.25 8.09
N ARG A 214 8.07 0.52 9.15
CA ARG A 214 6.69 0.31 9.60
C ARG A 214 6.58 0.44 11.11
N THR A 215 5.39 0.74 11.61
CA THR A 215 5.11 0.67 13.04
C THR A 215 5.17 -0.77 13.51
N ALA A 216 5.70 -1.01 14.71
CA ALA A 216 5.82 -2.35 15.29
C ALA A 216 4.47 -3.02 15.56
N GLN A 217 3.41 -2.21 15.67
CA GLN A 217 2.01 -2.65 15.73
C GLN A 217 1.24 -1.94 14.62
N PRO A 218 0.22 -2.57 14.01
CA PRO A 218 -0.62 -1.92 13.00
C PRO A 218 -1.18 -0.59 13.50
N SER A 219 -1.10 0.45 12.66
CA SER A 219 -1.63 1.79 12.96
C SER A 219 -2.75 2.15 11.98
N LEU A 220 -3.75 2.86 12.50
CA LEU A 220 -4.86 3.42 11.70
C LEU A 220 -4.57 4.85 11.21
N THR A 221 -3.49 5.46 11.69
CA THR A 221 -3.17 6.88 11.43
C THR A 221 -1.76 7.11 10.89
N LEU A 222 -0.89 6.11 10.92
CA LEU A 222 0.51 6.24 10.50
C LEU A 222 0.75 5.43 9.21
N PRO A 223 1.42 6.02 8.20
CA PRO A 223 1.80 5.31 6.98
C PRO A 223 2.99 4.38 7.23
N MET A 224 3.22 3.45 6.32
CA MET A 224 4.56 2.87 6.16
C MET A 224 5.42 3.77 5.27
N VAL A 225 6.74 3.62 5.34
CA VAL A 225 7.68 4.28 4.44
C VAL A 225 8.49 3.24 3.69
N ASP A 226 8.32 3.20 2.37
CA ASP A 226 9.06 2.34 1.46
C ASP A 226 10.29 3.08 0.91
N PHE A 227 11.45 2.44 1.00
CA PHE A 227 12.70 2.93 0.42
C PHE A 227 13.10 2.00 -0.72
N PHE A 228 12.86 2.38 -1.97
CA PHE A 228 13.27 1.61 -3.15
C PHE A 228 14.72 1.89 -3.52
N VAL A 229 15.55 0.84 -3.55
CA VAL A 229 16.97 0.97 -3.89
C VAL A 229 17.13 1.04 -5.41
N LYS A 230 17.76 2.11 -5.89
CA LYS A 230 18.11 2.33 -7.29
C LYS A 230 19.58 1.94 -7.51
N TYR A 231 19.82 0.94 -8.35
CA TYR A 231 21.15 0.51 -8.76
C TYR A 231 21.61 1.34 -9.94
N VAL A 232 22.57 2.22 -9.70
CA VAL A 232 22.99 3.30 -10.59
C VAL A 232 24.20 2.86 -11.39
N GLY A 233 24.06 2.80 -12.71
CA GLY A 233 25.17 2.76 -13.66
C GLY A 233 25.36 4.12 -14.34
N ASP A 234 26.10 4.14 -15.45
CA ASP A 234 26.45 5.39 -16.13
C ASP A 234 25.21 6.13 -16.66
N ASP A 235 24.49 5.54 -17.62
CA ASP A 235 23.31 6.15 -18.27
C ASP A 235 21.97 5.73 -17.62
N TRP A 236 21.98 4.60 -16.91
CA TRP A 236 20.77 3.93 -16.44
C TRP A 236 20.83 3.65 -14.94
N MET A 237 19.69 3.80 -14.27
CA MET A 237 19.42 3.24 -12.97
C MET A 237 18.33 2.18 -13.07
N ASP A 238 18.55 1.04 -12.42
CA ASP A 238 17.67 -0.11 -12.45
C ASP A 238 17.20 -0.45 -11.04
N TYR A 239 15.98 -0.96 -10.90
CA TYR A 239 15.45 -1.44 -9.61
C TYR A 239 14.37 -2.50 -9.83
N THR A 240 14.07 -3.27 -8.78
CA THR A 240 13.07 -4.34 -8.83
C THR A 240 11.97 -4.13 -7.80
N LEU A 241 10.75 -4.48 -8.18
CA LEU A 241 9.57 -4.43 -7.30
C LEU A 241 8.75 -5.70 -7.52
N SER A 242 8.71 -6.59 -6.52
CA SER A 242 7.96 -7.84 -6.61
C SER A 242 8.31 -8.61 -7.91
N SER A 243 7.36 -8.70 -8.85
CA SER A 243 7.46 -9.47 -10.09
C SER A 243 7.99 -8.71 -11.31
N ARG A 244 8.61 -7.54 -11.13
CA ARG A 244 9.06 -6.72 -12.27
C ARG A 244 10.33 -5.91 -12.00
N GLY A 245 11.04 -5.63 -13.07
CA GLY A 245 12.19 -4.72 -13.11
C GLY A 245 11.85 -3.42 -13.84
N PHE A 246 12.52 -2.34 -13.44
CA PHE A 246 12.36 -1.01 -14.01
C PHE A 246 13.72 -0.44 -14.38
N ARG A 247 13.76 0.22 -15.55
CA ARG A 247 14.93 0.93 -16.04
C ARG A 247 14.60 2.40 -16.29
N MET A 248 15.30 3.29 -15.60
CA MET A 248 15.14 4.73 -15.69
C MET A 248 16.50 5.41 -15.96
N PRO A 249 16.56 6.60 -16.59
CA PRO A 249 17.81 7.31 -16.77
C PRO A 249 18.46 7.65 -15.42
N SER A 250 19.75 7.38 -15.26
CA SER A 250 20.52 7.64 -14.02
C SER A 250 20.52 9.11 -13.62
N LYS A 251 20.43 10.03 -14.58
CA LYS A 251 20.33 11.47 -14.34
C LYS A 251 19.24 11.88 -13.34
N HIS A 252 18.16 11.11 -13.22
CA HIS A 252 17.09 11.42 -12.25
C HIS A 252 17.57 11.33 -10.80
N ILE A 253 18.44 10.37 -10.47
CA ILE A 253 19.02 10.26 -9.12
C ILE A 253 20.34 11.04 -8.97
N GLN A 254 21.08 11.24 -10.08
CA GLN A 254 22.33 12.02 -10.07
C GLN A 254 22.09 13.53 -9.98
N GLU A 255 21.00 14.03 -10.57
CA GLU A 255 20.68 15.46 -10.68
C GLU A 255 19.45 15.85 -9.84
N THR A 256 19.26 15.17 -8.71
CA THR A 256 18.16 15.46 -7.78
C THR A 256 18.10 16.93 -7.39
N GLN A 257 16.89 17.40 -7.09
CA GLN A 257 16.63 18.79 -6.76
C GLN A 257 15.96 18.89 -5.39
N VAL A 258 16.37 19.89 -4.62
CA VAL A 258 15.75 20.20 -3.33
C VAL A 258 14.58 21.15 -3.57
N THR A 259 13.42 20.86 -2.98
CA THR A 259 12.22 21.70 -3.05
C THR A 259 11.54 21.85 -1.70
N GLN A 260 10.68 22.86 -1.58
CA GLN A 260 9.86 23.11 -0.39
C GLN A 260 8.52 22.39 -0.51
N TYR A 261 8.10 21.74 0.56
CA TYR A 261 6.79 21.08 0.65
C TYR A 261 6.30 21.12 2.11
N MET A 262 5.06 21.57 2.33
CA MET A 262 4.45 21.69 3.66
C MET A 262 5.32 22.41 4.71
N GLY A 263 6.10 23.41 4.30
CA GLY A 263 7.00 24.16 5.19
C GLY A 263 8.30 23.43 5.56
N GLY A 264 8.50 22.21 5.07
CA GLY A 264 9.74 21.46 5.15
C GLY A 264 10.43 21.33 3.80
N THR A 265 11.52 20.58 3.79
CA THR A 265 12.37 20.38 2.62
C THR A 265 12.37 18.91 2.21
N ILE A 266 12.15 18.66 0.92
CA ILE A 266 12.21 17.31 0.32
C ILE A 266 13.15 17.32 -0.89
N GLN A 267 13.60 16.13 -1.28
CA GLN A 267 14.38 15.92 -2.50
C GLN A 267 13.50 15.25 -3.56
N ILE A 268 13.52 15.75 -4.79
CA ILE A 268 12.76 15.21 -5.94
C ILE A 268 13.75 14.78 -7.05
N PRO A 269 13.37 13.85 -7.94
CA PRO A 269 14.27 13.43 -9.00
C PRO A 269 14.58 14.57 -9.97
N GLY A 270 15.78 14.59 -10.53
CA GLY A 270 16.14 15.50 -11.61
C GLY A 270 15.21 15.31 -12.80
N HIS A 271 14.86 16.38 -13.51
CA HIS A 271 13.89 16.33 -14.62
C HIS A 271 12.56 15.66 -14.28
N VAL A 272 11.97 16.04 -13.14
CA VAL A 272 10.79 15.39 -12.53
C VAL A 272 9.62 15.15 -13.50
N GLU A 273 9.30 16.08 -14.40
CA GLU A 273 8.21 15.85 -15.36
C GLU A 273 8.51 14.68 -16.30
N SER A 274 9.73 14.59 -16.83
CA SER A 274 10.12 13.46 -17.68
C SER A 274 10.20 12.14 -16.92
N TYR A 275 10.49 12.19 -15.62
CA TYR A 275 10.43 11.02 -14.74
C TYR A 275 9.00 10.51 -14.63
N LEU A 276 8.05 11.40 -14.33
CA LEU A 276 6.63 11.09 -14.20
C LEU A 276 6.02 10.65 -15.54
N ASP A 277 6.32 11.34 -16.64
CA ASP A 277 5.86 10.96 -17.99
C ASP A 277 6.28 9.53 -18.34
N ARG A 278 7.51 9.12 -17.98
CA ARG A 278 8.00 7.79 -18.29
C ARG A 278 7.34 6.69 -17.46
N HIS A 279 6.96 6.98 -16.21
CA HIS A 279 6.21 6.04 -15.38
C HIS A 279 4.75 5.95 -15.81
N TYR A 280 4.09 7.10 -15.90
CA TYR A 280 2.64 7.18 -15.83
C TYR A 280 1.99 7.66 -17.14
N GLY A 281 2.74 8.27 -18.06
CA GLY A 281 2.17 8.88 -19.26
C GLY A 281 1.38 10.14 -18.91
N ASP A 282 0.05 10.11 -19.05
CA ASP A 282 -0.81 11.23 -18.65
C ASP A 282 -1.01 11.27 -17.13
N TRP A 283 0.03 11.69 -16.40
CA TRP A 283 -0.01 11.74 -14.95
C TRP A 283 -0.76 12.95 -14.39
N ARG A 284 -0.99 13.97 -15.22
CA ARG A 284 -1.67 15.21 -14.82
C ARG A 284 -3.16 15.01 -14.59
N THR A 285 -3.75 13.97 -15.18
CA THR A 285 -5.13 13.56 -14.93
C THR A 285 -5.16 12.52 -13.81
N PRO A 286 -5.87 12.75 -12.68
CA PRO A 286 -6.01 11.73 -11.65
C PRO A 286 -6.77 10.50 -12.14
N ASP A 287 -6.21 9.31 -11.90
CA ASP A 287 -6.85 8.02 -12.15
C ASP A 287 -6.88 7.17 -10.87
N PRO A 288 -8.02 7.15 -10.14
CA PRO A 288 -8.18 6.32 -8.94
C PRO A 288 -8.21 4.81 -9.22
N THR A 289 -8.32 4.40 -10.49
CA THR A 289 -8.32 2.98 -10.90
C THR A 289 -6.94 2.50 -11.32
N TRP A 290 -5.94 3.39 -11.26
CA TRP A 290 -4.57 3.10 -11.60
C TRP A 290 -4.04 1.93 -10.77
N ASN A 291 -3.27 1.06 -11.40
CA ASN A 291 -2.57 -0.02 -10.73
C ASN A 291 -1.24 -0.33 -11.42
N LEU A 292 -0.37 -1.05 -10.70
CA LEU A 292 1.00 -1.33 -11.14
C LEU A 292 1.08 -1.96 -12.54
N SER A 293 0.10 -2.74 -12.99
CA SER A 293 0.10 -3.36 -14.33
C SER A 293 0.08 -2.35 -15.49
N GLN A 294 -0.32 -1.10 -15.23
CA GLN A 294 -0.41 -0.04 -16.23
C GLN A 294 0.93 0.66 -16.50
N LEU A 295 1.98 0.37 -15.71
CA LEU A 295 3.32 0.91 -15.94
C LEU A 295 3.90 0.38 -17.27
N LYS A 296 4.10 1.29 -18.22
CA LYS A 296 4.64 0.96 -19.56
C LYS A 296 6.15 0.77 -19.57
N ASN A 297 6.85 1.21 -18.52
CA ASN A 297 8.30 1.14 -18.37
C ASN A 297 8.78 -0.04 -17.50
N ALA A 298 7.93 -1.04 -17.28
CA ALA A 298 8.23 -2.22 -16.48
C ALA A 298 8.51 -3.45 -17.38
N ALA A 299 9.50 -4.26 -16.99
CA ALA A 299 9.69 -5.61 -17.51
C ALA A 299 9.14 -6.62 -16.49
N VAL A 300 8.09 -7.36 -16.85
CA VAL A 300 7.53 -8.42 -16.00
C VAL A 300 8.45 -9.63 -16.05
N PHE A 301 8.83 -10.17 -14.89
CA PHE A 301 9.62 -11.39 -14.82
C PHE A 301 8.74 -12.59 -15.17
N GLU A 302 9.20 -13.43 -16.09
CA GLU A 302 8.54 -14.70 -16.38
C GLU A 302 8.65 -15.62 -15.15
N GLY A 303 7.53 -16.21 -14.72
CA GLY A 303 7.51 -17.15 -13.61
C GLY A 303 8.47 -18.31 -13.88
N ASN A 304 9.21 -18.74 -12.86
CA ASN A 304 9.97 -19.99 -12.98
C ASN A 304 8.95 -21.11 -13.18
N SER A 305 8.90 -21.70 -14.37
CA SER A 305 8.37 -23.04 -14.59
C SER A 305 9.14 -24.06 -13.77
#